data_AF-A0A2H3BPB4-F1
#
_entry.id   AF-A0A2H3BPB4-F1
#
_cell.length_a   1.000
_cell.length_b   1.000
_cell.length_c   1.000
_cell.angle_alpha   90.00
_cell.angle_beta   90.00
_cell.angle_gamma   90.00
#
_symmetry.space_group_name_H-M   'P 1'
#
loop_
_entity.id
_entity.type
_entity.pdbx_description
1 polymer ?
#
loop_
_entity_poly.entity_id
_entity_poly.type
_entity_poly.pdbx_seq_one_letter_code
_entity_poly.pdbx_strand_id
1 'polypeptide(L)'
;MASREIGFPDGSSYKLDAIVDLFVESLSDPIHPSHCVLFYNSSLVGFWNLHTMADLRASRHDLLETCLLFLTTPRTPDEIRILQSTMQTCSCPKDNPLLNRLHKYCPPDYFKRPFDRYLFTDVILMMSTILLNCIFNPIDPKESKKMTLHHGVRKRALKEEKQGKTPMWPITPDEFYSAVGAETTVKMLWQWAYIYELRPSFLLLNGIVTMAGTTLNVMVFLMPDFAPQLIEVINKSIDELEKTSSLADCDLSVLQQAERTVQISTIEMICQGEGRRVNSYWKNHKEALLRALSRAVNITTGSPFHEELLLTACIIHDTLNVPHDPTK
;
A
#
# COMPACT_ATOMS: atom_id res chain seq x y z
N MET A 1 7.56 -28.50 -11.74
CA MET A 1 8.13 -27.59 -10.72
C MET A 1 8.64 -26.38 -11.47
N ALA A 2 8.12 -25.18 -11.20
CA ALA A 2 8.65 -23.97 -11.80
C ALA A 2 10.12 -23.83 -11.36
N SER A 3 11.01 -23.43 -12.26
CA SER A 3 12.41 -23.19 -11.93
C SER A 3 12.47 -22.15 -10.81
N ARG A 4 13.10 -22.49 -9.67
CA ARG A 4 13.37 -21.54 -8.56
C ARG A 4 14.51 -20.59 -8.89
N GLU A 5 14.69 -20.27 -10.16
CA GLU A 5 15.80 -19.51 -10.65
C GLU A 5 15.31 -18.33 -11.48
N ILE A 6 15.90 -17.17 -11.22
CA ILE A 6 15.72 -15.98 -12.04
C ILE A 6 16.82 -16.03 -13.11
N GLY A 7 16.39 -16.22 -14.37
CA GLY A 7 17.26 -16.20 -15.54
C GLY A 7 17.55 -14.77 -16.00
N PHE A 8 18.79 -14.53 -16.39
CA PHE A 8 19.29 -13.26 -16.88
C PHE A 8 19.57 -13.35 -18.39
N PRO A 9 19.55 -12.21 -19.12
CA PRO A 9 19.79 -12.20 -20.58
C PRO A 9 21.16 -12.75 -21.02
N ASP A 10 22.14 -12.81 -20.11
CA ASP A 10 23.47 -13.39 -20.36
C ASP A 10 23.49 -14.93 -20.24
N GLY A 11 22.32 -15.57 -20.05
CA GLY A 11 22.16 -17.02 -19.90
C GLY A 11 22.46 -17.51 -18.48
N SER A 12 22.84 -16.63 -17.55
CA SER A 12 23.01 -17.01 -16.16
C SER A 12 21.69 -17.12 -15.42
N SER A 13 21.68 -17.90 -14.36
CA SER A 13 20.54 -18.02 -13.47
C SER A 13 21.00 -18.01 -12.02
N TYR A 14 20.17 -17.44 -11.14
CA TYR A 14 20.40 -17.46 -9.69
C TYR A 14 19.17 -17.99 -8.99
N LYS A 15 19.40 -18.75 -7.92
CA LYS A 15 18.32 -19.19 -7.05
C LYS A 15 17.59 -17.98 -6.46
N LEU A 16 16.26 -18.02 -6.51
CA LEU A 16 15.39 -17.02 -5.91
C LEU A 16 15.77 -16.77 -4.44
N ASP A 17 16.02 -17.85 -3.69
CA ASP A 17 16.39 -17.76 -2.28
C ASP A 17 17.62 -16.89 -2.05
N ALA A 18 18.64 -16.98 -2.90
CA ALA A 18 19.85 -16.17 -2.77
C ALA A 18 19.60 -14.67 -3.04
N ILE A 19 18.64 -14.35 -3.92
CA ILE A 19 18.26 -12.95 -4.19
C ILE A 19 17.44 -12.40 -3.02
N VAL A 20 16.54 -13.22 -2.45
CA VAL A 20 15.75 -12.83 -1.27
C VAL A 20 16.66 -12.66 -0.05
N ASP A 21 17.61 -13.57 0.19
CA ASP A 21 18.57 -13.47 1.31
C ASP A 21 19.36 -12.16 1.24
N LEU A 22 19.90 -11.83 0.06
CA LEU A 22 20.63 -10.59 -0.17
C LEU A 22 19.74 -9.35 -0.01
N PHE A 23 18.46 -9.42 -0.43
CA PHE A 23 17.49 -8.35 -0.26
C PHE A 23 17.20 -8.12 1.23
N VAL A 24 16.91 -9.17 1.99
CA VAL A 24 16.65 -9.11 3.43
C VAL A 24 17.86 -8.56 4.18
N GLU A 25 19.06 -9.09 3.89
CA GLU A 25 20.30 -8.60 4.48
C GLU A 25 20.52 -7.10 4.23
N SER A 26 20.25 -6.64 3.00
CA SER A 26 20.45 -5.24 2.61
C SER A 26 19.52 -4.23 3.28
N LEU A 27 18.41 -4.71 3.86
CA LEU A 27 17.42 -3.93 4.60
C LEU A 27 17.37 -4.32 6.10
N SER A 28 18.38 -5.04 6.59
CA SER A 28 18.53 -5.34 8.02
C SER A 28 18.57 -4.08 8.89
N ASP A 29 19.15 -3.00 8.37
CA ASP A 29 18.91 -1.63 8.83
C ASP A 29 18.00 -0.89 7.83
N PRO A 30 16.68 -0.78 8.10
CA PRO A 30 15.75 -0.11 7.19
C PRO A 30 15.97 1.41 7.11
N ILE A 31 16.71 2.02 8.04
CA ILE A 31 17.05 3.45 8.01
C ILE A 31 18.21 3.69 7.04
N HIS A 32 19.17 2.76 6.97
CA HIS A 32 20.34 2.85 6.10
C HIS A 32 20.44 1.65 5.13
N PRO A 33 19.57 1.57 4.11
CA PRO A 33 19.64 0.51 3.10
C PRO A 33 21.02 0.41 2.45
N SER A 34 21.56 -0.81 2.35
CA SER A 34 22.95 -1.04 1.91
C SER A 34 23.15 -0.93 0.39
N HIS A 35 22.08 -0.96 -0.38
CA HIS A 35 22.13 -0.99 -1.84
C HIS A 35 21.29 0.13 -2.47
N CYS A 36 21.51 0.37 -3.77
CA CYS A 36 20.79 1.39 -4.52
C CYS A 36 19.46 0.89 -5.08
N VAL A 37 18.68 1.81 -5.63
CA VAL A 37 17.34 1.59 -6.18
C VAL A 37 17.30 0.54 -7.29
N LEU A 38 18.36 0.44 -8.10
CA LEU A 38 18.44 -0.56 -9.18
C LEU A 38 18.44 -1.99 -8.64
N PHE A 39 19.15 -2.21 -7.53
CA PHE A 39 19.17 -3.51 -6.87
C PHE A 39 17.77 -3.86 -6.37
N TYR A 40 17.12 -2.94 -5.65
CA TYR A 40 15.80 -3.19 -5.08
C TYR A 40 14.74 -3.40 -6.17
N ASN A 41 14.64 -2.52 -7.16
CA ASN A 41 13.68 -2.64 -8.25
C ASN A 41 13.89 -3.95 -9.04
N SER A 42 15.13 -4.32 -9.35
CA SER A 42 15.42 -5.56 -10.07
C SER A 42 15.06 -6.81 -9.27
N SER A 43 15.31 -6.79 -7.96
CA SER A 43 14.94 -7.89 -7.06
C SER A 43 13.42 -8.00 -6.93
N LEU A 44 12.74 -6.88 -6.67
CA LEU A 44 11.30 -6.81 -6.48
C LEU A 44 10.50 -7.25 -7.72
N VAL A 45 10.93 -6.86 -8.94
CA VAL A 45 10.29 -7.40 -10.17
C VAL A 45 10.46 -8.91 -10.26
N GLY A 46 11.62 -9.44 -9.88
CA GLY A 46 11.85 -10.88 -9.82
C GLY A 46 10.88 -11.61 -8.88
N PHE A 47 10.49 -10.96 -7.78
CA PHE A 47 9.53 -11.49 -6.81
C PHE A 47 8.09 -11.42 -7.31
N TRP A 48 7.75 -10.39 -8.09
CA TRP A 48 6.39 -10.00 -8.49
C TRP A 48 5.66 -10.97 -9.45
N ASN A 49 6.27 -12.09 -9.85
CA ASN A 49 5.57 -13.13 -10.62
C ASN A 49 4.56 -13.90 -9.73
N LEU A 50 3.31 -14.10 -10.19
CA LEU A 50 2.25 -14.82 -9.44
C LEU A 50 2.68 -16.19 -8.89
N HIS A 51 3.44 -16.98 -9.66
CA HIS A 51 3.94 -18.28 -9.21
C HIS A 51 4.97 -18.13 -8.09
N THR A 52 5.86 -17.15 -8.25
CA THR A 52 6.88 -16.79 -7.25
C THR A 52 6.22 -16.26 -5.98
N MET A 53 5.21 -15.39 -6.08
CA MET A 53 4.49 -14.82 -4.94
C MET A 53 3.80 -15.87 -4.08
N ALA A 54 3.19 -16.89 -4.69
CA ALA A 54 2.58 -17.99 -3.94
C ALA A 54 3.63 -18.78 -3.13
N ASP A 55 4.80 -19.03 -3.72
CA ASP A 55 5.91 -19.74 -3.08
C ASP A 55 6.57 -18.89 -1.98
N LEU A 56 6.86 -17.61 -2.26
CA LEU A 56 7.42 -16.66 -1.29
C LEU A 56 6.50 -16.50 -0.09
N ARG A 57 5.19 -16.37 -0.30
CA ARG A 57 4.20 -16.29 0.77
C ARG A 57 4.17 -17.53 1.66
N ALA A 58 4.52 -18.71 1.13
CA ALA A 58 4.51 -19.96 1.87
C ALA A 58 5.85 -20.29 2.57
N SER A 59 6.94 -19.59 2.23
CA SER A 59 8.29 -20.00 2.65
C SER A 59 9.25 -18.88 3.04
N ARG A 60 8.97 -17.63 2.65
CA ARG A 60 9.84 -16.45 2.85
C ARG A 60 9.09 -15.32 3.56
N HIS A 61 8.66 -15.60 4.79
CA HIS A 61 7.97 -14.60 5.63
C HIS A 61 8.91 -13.44 6.01
N ASP A 62 10.21 -13.71 6.13
CA ASP A 62 11.28 -12.75 6.34
C ASP A 62 11.32 -11.64 5.29
N LEU A 63 11.08 -11.95 4.01
CA LEU A 63 10.95 -10.95 2.95
C LEU A 63 9.79 -9.99 3.21
N LEU A 64 8.63 -10.54 3.61
CA LEU A 64 7.41 -9.77 3.83
C LEU A 64 7.53 -8.89 5.07
N GLU A 65 8.07 -9.44 6.14
CA GLU A 65 8.43 -8.70 7.35
C GLU A 65 9.42 -7.59 7.04
N THR A 66 10.45 -7.85 6.23
CA THR A 66 11.43 -6.84 5.81
C THR A 66 10.77 -5.71 5.02
N CYS A 67 9.91 -6.02 4.04
CA CYS A 67 9.16 -5.02 3.28
C CYS A 67 8.27 -4.18 4.19
N LEU A 68 7.54 -4.83 5.11
CA LEU A 68 6.68 -4.15 6.07
C LEU A 68 7.48 -3.26 7.01
N LEU A 69 8.57 -3.76 7.59
CA LEU A 69 9.46 -3.00 8.46
C LEU A 69 10.06 -1.79 7.74
N PHE A 70 10.52 -1.97 6.50
CA PHE A 70 11.03 -0.86 5.70
C PHE A 70 9.96 0.23 5.51
N LEU A 71 8.73 -0.15 5.14
CA LEU A 71 7.63 0.79 4.93
C LEU A 71 7.09 1.39 6.23
N THR A 72 7.32 0.78 7.39
CA THR A 72 6.73 1.22 8.67
C THR A 72 7.76 1.78 9.65
N THR A 73 9.05 1.74 9.32
CA THR A 73 10.11 2.40 10.09
C THR A 73 9.85 3.91 10.15
N PRO A 74 9.80 4.52 11.35
CA PRO A 74 9.57 5.96 11.51
C PRO A 74 10.54 6.81 10.68
N ARG A 75 10.00 7.71 9.86
CA ARG A 75 10.77 8.70 9.10
C ARG A 75 10.05 10.02 9.01
N THR A 76 10.78 11.11 9.17
CA THR A 76 10.37 12.46 8.82
C THR A 76 10.37 12.65 7.29
N PRO A 77 9.67 13.67 6.76
CA PRO A 77 9.73 13.99 5.33
C PRO A 77 11.16 14.29 4.83
N ASP A 78 12.02 14.84 5.68
CA ASP A 78 13.42 15.12 5.32
C ASP A 78 14.24 13.83 5.24
N GLU A 79 14.05 12.90 6.19
CA GLU A 79 14.67 11.58 6.13
C GLU A 79 14.22 10.79 4.90
N ILE A 80 12.96 10.90 4.47
CA ILE A 80 12.49 10.29 3.21
C ILE A 80 13.23 10.90 2.01
N ARG A 81 13.39 12.22 1.96
CA ARG A 81 14.12 12.89 0.88
C ARG A 81 15.59 12.48 0.83
N ILE A 82 16.23 12.36 1.99
CA ILE A 82 17.61 11.88 2.11
C ILE A 82 17.69 10.43 1.64
N LEU A 83 16.82 9.56 2.15
CA LEU A 83 16.74 8.14 1.76
C LEU A 83 16.58 7.97 0.26
N GLN A 84 15.65 8.71 -0.34
CA GLN A 84 15.44 8.73 -1.78
C GLN A 84 16.72 9.12 -2.52
N SER A 85 17.36 10.22 -2.13
CA SER A 85 18.61 10.69 -2.76
C SER A 85 19.75 9.68 -2.64
N THR A 86 19.92 9.10 -1.45
CA THR A 86 20.93 8.08 -1.16
C THR A 86 20.70 6.83 -2.00
N MET A 87 19.48 6.30 -2.03
CA MET A 87 19.16 5.08 -2.78
C MET A 87 19.19 5.29 -4.29
N GLN A 88 18.87 6.47 -4.80
CA GLN A 88 19.00 6.77 -6.22
C GLN A 88 20.46 6.94 -6.66
N THR A 89 21.40 7.10 -5.72
CA THR A 89 22.83 7.15 -5.99
C THR A 89 23.47 5.78 -5.80
N CYS A 90 24.09 5.23 -6.85
CA CYS A 90 24.67 3.90 -6.76
C CYS A 90 26.01 3.90 -5.99
N SER A 91 26.00 3.33 -4.78
CA SER A 91 27.18 3.05 -3.94
C SER A 91 27.49 1.55 -3.81
N CYS A 92 26.78 0.71 -4.57
CA CYS A 92 26.85 -0.75 -4.51
C CYS A 92 28.28 -1.30 -4.78
N PRO A 93 28.73 -2.34 -4.04
CA PRO A 93 30.01 -3.01 -4.30
C PRO A 93 30.11 -3.58 -5.72
N LYS A 94 31.20 -3.26 -6.43
CA LYS A 94 31.41 -3.69 -7.83
C LYS A 94 31.95 -5.10 -7.98
N ASP A 95 32.32 -5.75 -6.89
CA ASP A 95 32.93 -7.08 -6.85
C ASP A 95 31.90 -8.21 -6.66
N ASN A 96 30.66 -7.90 -6.28
CA ASN A 96 29.59 -8.90 -6.15
C ASN A 96 28.98 -9.27 -7.53
N PRO A 97 29.12 -10.53 -8.00
CA PRO A 97 28.62 -10.93 -9.33
C PRO A 97 27.10 -10.87 -9.49
N LEU A 98 26.35 -11.22 -8.44
CA LEU A 98 24.88 -11.17 -8.44
C LEU A 98 24.42 -9.71 -8.50
N LEU A 99 25.00 -8.86 -7.67
CA LEU A 99 24.69 -7.43 -7.63
C LEU A 99 24.94 -6.77 -8.98
N ASN A 100 26.10 -7.00 -9.59
CA ASN A 100 26.44 -6.49 -10.91
C ASN A 100 25.44 -6.90 -11.99
N ARG A 101 24.93 -8.14 -11.92
CA ARG A 101 23.93 -8.62 -12.87
C ARG A 101 22.57 -7.98 -12.63
N LEU A 102 22.13 -7.82 -11.38
CA LEU A 102 20.91 -7.08 -11.06
C LEU A 102 20.97 -5.63 -11.57
N HIS A 103 22.13 -4.96 -11.51
CA HIS A 103 22.28 -3.61 -12.06
C HIS A 103 22.19 -3.53 -13.60
N LYS A 104 22.67 -4.58 -14.29
CA LYS A 104 22.61 -4.70 -15.75
C LYS A 104 21.25 -5.20 -16.24
N TYR A 105 20.54 -5.95 -15.40
CA TYR A 105 19.23 -6.49 -15.71
C TYR A 105 18.23 -5.36 -15.92
N CYS A 106 17.51 -5.43 -17.03
CA CYS A 106 16.31 -4.63 -17.23
C CYS A 106 15.14 -5.63 -17.18
N PRO A 107 14.35 -5.64 -16.11
CA PRO A 107 13.18 -6.49 -16.06
C PRO A 107 12.19 -6.18 -17.19
N PRO A 108 11.42 -7.17 -17.69
CA PRO A 108 10.48 -6.97 -18.80
C PRO A 108 9.47 -5.83 -18.59
N ASP A 109 9.02 -5.64 -17.35
CA ASP A 109 8.09 -4.58 -16.95
C ASP A 109 8.67 -3.17 -17.26
N TYR A 110 9.99 -3.04 -17.28
CA TYR A 110 10.70 -1.80 -17.60
C TYR A 110 11.05 -1.64 -19.09
N PHE A 111 10.76 -2.61 -19.97
CA PHE A 111 11.14 -2.48 -21.38
C PHE A 111 10.47 -1.29 -22.07
N LYS A 112 9.23 -0.95 -21.67
CA LYS A 112 8.51 0.21 -22.20
C LYS A 112 8.87 1.53 -21.49
N ARG A 113 9.42 1.44 -20.27
CA ARG A 113 9.75 2.58 -19.41
C ARG A 113 11.08 2.34 -18.68
N PRO A 114 12.21 2.28 -19.40
CA PRO A 114 13.48 1.82 -18.85
C PRO A 114 14.07 2.77 -17.79
N PHE A 115 13.59 4.02 -17.72
CA PHE A 115 14.04 4.98 -16.73
C PHE A 115 13.33 4.83 -15.37
N ASP A 116 12.14 4.23 -15.34
CA ASP A 116 11.36 4.04 -14.11
C ASP A 116 12.13 3.16 -13.12
N ARG A 117 12.94 2.22 -13.61
CA ARG A 117 13.82 1.37 -12.78
C ARG A 117 14.80 2.13 -11.88
N TYR A 118 15.05 3.42 -12.14
CA TYR A 118 15.91 4.30 -11.34
C TYR A 118 15.12 5.16 -10.32
N LEU A 119 13.80 4.99 -10.27
CA LEU A 119 12.93 5.76 -9.39
C LEU A 119 12.76 5.04 -8.06
N PHE A 120 12.96 5.78 -6.98
CA PHE A 120 12.71 5.30 -5.63
C PHE A 120 11.23 5.00 -5.40
N THR A 121 10.34 5.74 -6.06
CA THR A 121 8.89 5.52 -6.01
C THR A 121 8.49 4.11 -6.44
N ASP A 122 9.24 3.50 -7.37
CA ASP A 122 8.98 2.13 -7.81
C ASP A 122 9.31 1.09 -6.74
N VAL A 123 10.29 1.34 -5.88
CA VAL A 123 10.58 0.46 -4.74
C VAL A 123 9.38 0.44 -3.80
N ILE A 124 8.85 1.63 -3.46
CA ILE A 124 7.67 1.78 -2.61
C ILE A 124 6.43 1.13 -3.25
N LEU A 125 6.23 1.38 -4.56
CA LEU A 125 5.15 0.80 -5.34
C LEU A 125 5.21 -0.73 -5.29
N MET A 126 6.36 -1.32 -5.60
CA MET A 126 6.53 -2.76 -5.69
C MET A 126 6.43 -3.44 -4.33
N MET A 127 7.06 -2.90 -3.28
CA MET A 127 6.90 -3.41 -1.92
C MET A 127 5.44 -3.38 -1.47
N SER A 128 4.74 -2.26 -1.71
CA SER A 128 3.32 -2.14 -1.36
C SER A 128 2.47 -3.17 -2.12
N THR A 129 2.78 -3.38 -3.40
CA THR A 129 2.06 -4.33 -4.25
C THR A 129 2.31 -5.78 -3.83
N ILE A 130 3.56 -6.14 -3.51
CA ILE A 130 3.93 -7.47 -2.97
C ILE A 130 3.15 -7.75 -1.68
N LEU A 131 3.17 -6.82 -0.72
CA LEU A 131 2.44 -6.97 0.54
C LEU A 131 0.93 -7.10 0.29
N LEU A 132 0.36 -6.25 -0.56
CA LEU A 132 -1.04 -6.33 -0.95
C LEU A 132 -1.43 -7.70 -1.50
N ASN A 133 -0.60 -8.31 -2.33
CA ASN A 133 -0.90 -9.60 -2.95
C ASN A 133 -0.77 -10.76 -1.96
N CYS A 134 0.09 -10.61 -0.96
CA CYS A 134 0.14 -11.53 0.17
C CYS A 134 -1.15 -11.49 0.98
N ILE A 135 -1.65 -10.27 1.26
CA ILE A 135 -2.85 -10.03 2.05
C ILE A 135 -4.13 -10.43 1.30
N PHE A 136 -4.34 -9.84 0.12
CA PHE A 136 -5.52 -9.97 -0.72
C PHE A 136 -5.26 -10.97 -1.83
N ASN A 137 -5.17 -12.26 -1.48
CA ASN A 137 -4.88 -13.34 -2.43
C ASN A 137 -5.72 -13.21 -3.73
N PRO A 138 -5.14 -12.78 -4.87
CA PRO A 138 -5.91 -12.51 -6.09
C PRO A 138 -6.23 -13.80 -6.87
N ILE A 139 -5.58 -14.92 -6.54
CA ILE A 139 -5.64 -16.18 -7.27
C ILE A 139 -7.00 -16.88 -7.09
N ASP A 140 -7.79 -16.52 -6.08
CA ASP A 140 -9.17 -16.98 -5.93
C ASP A 140 -10.18 -15.81 -6.01
N PRO A 141 -10.74 -15.53 -7.21
CA PRO A 141 -11.78 -14.53 -7.42
C PRO A 141 -13.07 -14.78 -6.61
N LYS A 142 -13.28 -16.01 -6.13
CA LYS A 142 -14.40 -16.34 -5.24
C LYS A 142 -14.11 -15.99 -3.78
N GLU A 143 -12.85 -15.81 -3.39
CA GLU A 143 -12.47 -15.23 -2.12
C GLU A 143 -12.40 -13.69 -2.17
N SER A 144 -12.01 -13.09 -3.31
CA SER A 144 -12.03 -11.63 -3.47
C SER A 144 -13.44 -11.04 -3.42
N LYS A 145 -14.46 -11.76 -3.92
CA LYS A 145 -15.88 -11.38 -3.79
C LYS A 145 -16.50 -11.76 -2.43
N LYS A 146 -15.82 -12.58 -1.62
CA LYS A 146 -16.18 -12.86 -0.22
C LYS A 146 -15.46 -11.90 0.73
N MET A 147 -15.31 -10.63 0.34
CA MET A 147 -14.89 -9.52 1.21
C MET A 147 -15.93 -9.23 2.31
N THR A 148 -16.33 -10.26 3.05
CA THR A 148 -16.64 -10.13 4.48
C THR A 148 -15.30 -9.94 5.19
N LEU A 149 -14.80 -8.72 5.01
CA LEU A 149 -13.72 -8.03 5.67
C LEU A 149 -13.26 -8.74 6.99
N HIS A 150 -12.09 -9.37 6.93
CA HIS A 150 -11.08 -9.42 8.01
C HIS A 150 -11.11 -10.45 9.14
N HIS A 151 -12.17 -11.24 9.30
CA HIS A 151 -12.13 -12.41 10.21
C HIS A 151 -11.48 -13.68 9.60
N GLY A 152 -11.08 -13.59 8.33
CA GLY A 152 -10.62 -14.73 7.53
C GLY A 152 -9.18 -15.16 7.78
N VAL A 153 -8.27 -14.27 8.18
CA VAL A 153 -6.83 -14.57 8.25
C VAL A 153 -6.54 -15.70 9.22
N ARG A 154 -6.92 -15.53 10.49
CA ARG A 154 -6.73 -16.57 11.52
C ARG A 154 -7.46 -17.87 11.16
N LYS A 155 -8.67 -17.78 10.61
CA LYS A 155 -9.45 -18.96 10.20
C LYS A 155 -8.81 -19.70 9.03
N ARG A 156 -8.19 -18.98 8.09
CA ARG A 156 -7.45 -19.52 6.95
C ARG A 156 -6.17 -20.17 7.41
N ALA A 157 -5.38 -19.50 8.24
CA ALA A 157 -4.17 -20.07 8.85
C ALA A 157 -4.48 -21.39 9.56
N LEU A 158 -5.47 -21.42 10.47
CA LEU A 158 -5.91 -22.64 11.15
C LEU A 158 -6.40 -23.75 10.19
N LYS A 159 -6.95 -23.38 9.04
CA LYS A 159 -7.39 -24.35 8.02
C LYS A 159 -6.20 -24.92 7.24
N GLU A 160 -5.20 -24.11 6.94
CA GLU A 160 -3.96 -24.51 6.27
C GLU A 160 -3.15 -25.46 7.16
N GLU A 161 -3.02 -25.14 8.45
CA GLU A 161 -2.39 -26.01 9.44
C GLU A 161 -3.07 -27.38 9.52
N LYS A 162 -4.41 -27.40 9.59
CA LYS A 162 -5.19 -28.65 9.59
C LYS A 162 -5.01 -29.50 8.32
N GLN A 163 -4.57 -28.89 7.22
CA GLN A 163 -4.26 -29.57 5.95
C GLN A 163 -2.77 -29.96 5.84
N GLY A 164 -1.96 -29.75 6.88
CA GLY A 164 -0.52 -29.99 6.85
C GLY A 164 0.25 -29.00 5.96
N LYS A 165 -0.32 -27.81 5.69
CA LYS A 165 0.32 -26.75 4.90
C LYS A 165 0.86 -25.66 5.82
N THR A 166 1.92 -24.98 5.38
CA THR A 166 2.44 -23.78 6.05
C THR A 166 1.43 -22.63 5.89
N PRO A 167 1.01 -21.98 6.98
CA PRO A 167 0.16 -20.80 6.91
C PRO A 167 0.81 -19.66 6.16
N MET A 168 0.01 -18.96 5.37
CA MET A 168 0.46 -17.80 4.62
C MET A 168 0.58 -16.57 5.52
N TRP A 169 1.70 -15.84 5.43
CA TRP A 169 1.81 -14.53 6.08
C TRP A 169 0.82 -13.53 5.45
N PRO A 170 0.16 -12.66 6.26
CA PRO A 170 0.21 -12.59 7.73
C PRO A 170 -0.61 -13.72 8.39
N ILE A 171 -0.16 -14.20 9.55
CA ILE A 171 -0.84 -15.24 10.32
C ILE A 171 -1.89 -14.60 11.25
N THR A 172 -1.62 -13.41 11.78
CA THR A 172 -2.54 -12.66 12.64
C THR A 172 -2.60 -11.18 12.28
N PRO A 173 -3.70 -10.46 12.60
CA PRO A 173 -3.77 -9.01 12.42
C PRO A 173 -2.71 -8.23 13.21
N ASP A 174 -2.27 -8.74 14.37
CA ASP A 174 -1.31 -8.03 15.24
C ASP A 174 0.11 -7.98 14.65
N GLU A 175 0.47 -8.92 13.78
CA GLU A 175 1.80 -8.99 13.16
C GLU A 175 2.13 -7.72 12.37
N PHE A 176 1.14 -7.06 11.79
CA PHE A 176 1.32 -5.85 10.98
C PHE A 176 1.94 -4.67 11.72
N TYR A 177 1.79 -4.61 13.04
CA TYR A 177 2.20 -3.46 13.85
C TYR A 177 2.95 -3.85 15.12
N SER A 178 3.28 -5.12 15.27
CA SER A 178 3.99 -5.65 16.44
C SER A 178 5.36 -5.00 16.67
N ALA A 179 6.09 -4.66 15.59
CA ALA A 179 7.46 -4.16 15.69
C ALA A 179 7.57 -2.66 16.01
N VAL A 180 6.74 -1.83 15.37
CA VAL A 180 6.84 -0.35 15.46
C VAL A 180 5.61 0.30 16.11
N GLY A 181 4.57 -0.47 16.41
CA GLY A 181 3.31 0.00 16.98
C GLY A 181 2.26 0.39 15.93
N ALA A 182 1.00 0.32 16.36
CA ALA A 182 -0.19 0.58 15.54
C ALA A 182 -0.19 1.99 14.93
N GLU A 183 0.03 3.01 15.77
CA GLU A 183 0.05 4.41 15.36
C GLU A 183 1.13 4.69 14.32
N THR A 184 2.37 4.30 14.60
CA THR A 184 3.50 4.46 13.69
C THR A 184 3.27 3.74 12.36
N THR A 185 2.74 2.52 12.40
CA THR A 185 2.43 1.73 11.19
C THR A 185 1.49 2.50 10.27
N VAL A 186 0.36 2.97 10.81
CA VAL A 186 -0.64 3.74 10.04
C VAL A 186 -0.04 5.05 9.54
N LYS A 187 0.70 5.76 10.40
CA LYS A 187 1.35 7.03 10.05
C LYS A 187 2.32 6.90 8.89
N MET A 188 3.19 5.89 8.92
CA MET A 188 4.21 5.69 7.88
C MET A 188 3.60 5.20 6.56
N LEU A 189 2.63 4.28 6.60
CA LEU A 189 1.91 3.85 5.40
C LEU A 189 1.16 5.01 4.74
N TRP A 190 0.51 5.86 5.53
CA TRP A 190 -0.10 7.10 5.04
C TRP A 190 0.93 8.04 4.43
N GLN A 191 2.10 8.22 5.04
CA GLN A 191 3.14 9.10 4.54
C GLN A 191 3.62 8.68 3.14
N TRP A 192 3.76 7.38 2.87
CA TRP A 192 4.07 6.90 1.51
C TRP A 192 2.93 7.14 0.51
N ALA A 193 1.68 6.92 0.94
CA ALA A 193 0.51 7.17 0.11
C ALA A 193 0.35 8.66 -0.22
N TYR A 194 0.60 9.54 0.74
CA TYR A 194 0.49 10.99 0.57
C TYR A 194 1.64 11.58 -0.26
N ILE A 195 2.91 11.26 0.05
CA ILE A 195 4.07 11.87 -0.62
C ILE A 195 4.14 11.48 -2.10
N TYR A 196 3.85 10.22 -2.42
CA TYR A 196 4.03 9.69 -3.77
C TYR A 196 2.73 9.44 -4.51
N GLU A 197 1.58 9.58 -3.86
CA GLU A 197 0.25 9.40 -4.45
C GLU A 197 0.09 8.06 -5.17
N LEU A 198 0.71 7.00 -4.63
CA LEU A 198 0.75 5.68 -5.26
C LEU A 198 -0.48 4.87 -4.88
N ARG A 199 -1.27 4.45 -5.89
CA ARG A 199 -2.44 3.59 -5.70
C ARG A 199 -2.17 2.35 -4.82
N PRO A 200 -1.07 1.58 -5.00
CA PRO A 200 -0.79 0.45 -4.12
C PRO A 200 -0.54 0.83 -2.66
N SER A 201 0.04 2.01 -2.39
CA SER A 201 0.24 2.47 -1.01
C SER A 201 -1.09 2.77 -0.32
N PHE A 202 -2.03 3.42 -1.02
CA PHE A 202 -3.38 3.62 -0.51
C PHE A 202 -4.11 2.30 -0.28
N LEU A 203 -4.07 1.40 -1.26
CA LEU A 203 -4.70 0.09 -1.15
C LEU A 203 -4.13 -0.68 0.05
N LEU A 204 -2.82 -0.61 0.29
CA LEU A 204 -2.18 -1.27 1.42
C LEU A 204 -2.65 -0.69 2.75
N LEU A 205 -2.67 0.65 2.87
CA LEU A 205 -3.18 1.34 4.05
C LEU A 205 -4.64 0.96 4.31
N ASN A 206 -5.51 1.15 3.33
CA ASN A 206 -6.93 0.82 3.40
C ASN A 206 -7.12 -0.65 3.78
N GLY A 207 -6.34 -1.53 3.16
CA GLY A 207 -6.40 -2.95 3.43
C GLY A 207 -6.05 -3.32 4.87
N ILE A 208 -4.93 -2.79 5.38
CA ILE A 208 -4.46 -3.05 6.74
C ILE A 208 -5.38 -2.41 7.79
N VAL A 209 -5.83 -1.19 7.55
CA VAL A 209 -6.74 -0.46 8.44
C VAL A 209 -8.06 -1.21 8.59
N THR A 210 -8.66 -1.64 7.47
CA THR A 210 -9.89 -2.42 7.56
C THR A 210 -9.60 -3.79 8.21
N MET A 211 -8.44 -4.42 7.95
CA MET A 211 -8.00 -5.70 8.57
C MET A 211 -7.97 -5.72 10.08
N ALA A 212 -7.36 -4.71 10.68
CA ALA A 212 -7.24 -4.66 12.12
C ALA A 212 -8.49 -4.10 12.81
N GLY A 213 -9.51 -3.71 12.02
CA GLY A 213 -10.72 -3.08 12.52
C GLY A 213 -10.40 -1.81 13.33
N THR A 214 -11.07 -1.65 14.46
CA THR A 214 -10.86 -0.49 15.33
C THR A 214 -9.45 -0.37 15.89
N THR A 215 -8.63 -1.44 15.91
CA THR A 215 -7.27 -1.38 16.47
C THR A 215 -6.34 -0.45 15.70
N LEU A 216 -6.41 -0.46 14.37
CA LEU A 216 -5.63 0.46 13.52
C LEU A 216 -6.44 1.62 12.98
N ASN A 217 -7.73 1.42 12.71
CA ASN A 217 -8.54 2.45 12.09
C ASN A 217 -8.72 3.68 12.99
N VAL A 218 -8.66 3.53 14.31
CA VAL A 218 -8.71 4.68 15.22
C VAL A 218 -7.42 5.51 15.21
N MET A 219 -6.31 4.95 14.72
CA MET A 219 -5.00 5.61 14.71
C MET A 219 -4.94 6.75 13.70
N VAL A 220 -5.72 6.71 12.63
CA VAL A 220 -5.81 7.83 11.67
C VAL A 220 -6.28 9.12 12.35
N PHE A 221 -7.08 9.00 13.42
CA PHE A 221 -7.57 10.15 14.18
C PHE A 221 -6.55 10.73 15.17
N LEU A 222 -5.44 10.02 15.40
CA LEU A 222 -4.31 10.54 16.19
C LEU A 222 -3.36 11.37 15.32
N MET A 223 -3.55 11.38 14.00
CA MET A 223 -2.72 12.11 13.05
C MET A 223 -3.40 13.45 12.70
N PRO A 224 -2.91 14.59 13.21
CA PRO A 224 -3.55 15.90 12.97
C PRO A 224 -3.57 16.29 11.49
N ASP A 225 -2.53 15.91 10.75
CA ASP A 225 -2.36 16.28 9.34
C ASP A 225 -3.11 15.35 8.37
N PHE A 226 -3.65 14.21 8.83
CA PHE A 226 -4.27 13.22 7.96
C PHE A 226 -5.46 13.76 7.18
N ALA A 227 -6.46 14.38 7.84
CA ALA A 227 -7.61 14.98 7.15
C ALA A 227 -7.22 16.09 6.17
N PRO A 228 -6.41 17.10 6.56
CA PRO A 228 -5.91 18.11 5.62
C PRO A 228 -5.21 17.51 4.39
N GLN A 229 -4.31 16.55 4.60
CA GLN A 229 -3.54 15.92 3.52
C GLN A 229 -4.42 15.07 2.61
N LEU A 230 -5.41 14.35 3.14
CA LEU A 230 -6.35 13.58 2.34
C LEU A 230 -7.23 14.48 1.46
N ILE A 231 -7.70 15.60 2.02
CA ILE A 231 -8.45 16.61 1.27
C ILE A 231 -7.58 17.26 0.19
N GLU A 232 -6.30 17.50 0.47
CA GLU A 232 -5.33 18.01 -0.50
C GLU A 232 -5.16 17.05 -1.69
N VAL A 233 -4.95 15.76 -1.44
CA VAL A 233 -4.83 14.74 -2.49
C VAL A 233 -6.08 14.70 -3.37
N ILE A 234 -7.27 14.75 -2.76
CA ILE A 234 -8.54 14.79 -3.50
C ILE A 234 -8.60 16.04 -4.39
N ASN A 235 -8.32 17.23 -3.85
CA ASN A 235 -8.37 18.47 -4.62
C ASN A 235 -7.34 18.48 -5.75
N LYS A 236 -6.11 18.03 -5.51
CA LYS A 236 -5.07 17.95 -6.54
C LYS A 236 -5.50 17.01 -7.67
N SER A 237 -6.05 15.85 -7.33
CA SER A 237 -6.58 14.91 -8.33
C SER A 237 -7.70 15.56 -9.17
N ILE A 238 -8.60 16.30 -8.54
CA ILE A 238 -9.66 17.05 -9.24
C ILE A 238 -9.08 18.13 -10.15
N ASP A 239 -8.13 18.92 -9.66
CA ASP A 239 -7.50 20.00 -10.41
C ASP A 239 -6.73 19.49 -11.65
N GLU A 240 -6.20 18.27 -11.59
CA GLU A 240 -5.60 17.58 -12.74
C GLU A 240 -6.66 17.10 -13.75
N LEU A 241 -7.79 16.57 -13.26
CA LEU A 241 -8.91 16.14 -14.10
C LEU A 241 -9.59 17.32 -14.81
N GLU A 242 -9.74 18.46 -14.12
CA GLU A 242 -10.31 19.70 -14.70
C GLU A 242 -9.49 20.23 -15.89
N LYS A 243 -8.19 19.93 -15.94
CA LYS A 243 -7.30 20.32 -17.05
C LYS A 243 -7.39 19.38 -18.25
N THR A 244 -8.05 18.23 -18.10
CA THR A 244 -8.07 17.18 -19.13
C THR A 244 -9.31 17.32 -20.01
N SER A 245 -9.13 17.17 -21.33
CA SER A 245 -10.21 17.34 -22.32
C SER A 245 -11.13 16.13 -22.47
N SER A 246 -10.72 14.95 -22.01
CA SER A 246 -11.45 13.68 -22.11
C SER A 246 -11.30 12.88 -20.81
N LEU A 247 -12.39 12.67 -20.09
CA LEU A 247 -12.41 11.83 -18.89
C LEU A 247 -12.21 10.34 -19.19
N ALA A 248 -12.42 9.91 -20.44
CA ALA A 248 -12.27 8.51 -20.83
C ALA A 248 -10.80 8.02 -20.79
N ASP A 249 -9.86 8.95 -20.86
CA ASP A 249 -8.42 8.68 -20.89
C ASP A 249 -7.74 8.99 -19.54
N CYS A 250 -8.50 9.46 -18.55
CA CYS A 250 -7.98 9.84 -17.24
C CYS A 250 -7.81 8.64 -16.30
N ASP A 251 -6.67 8.61 -15.60
CA ASP A 251 -6.47 7.69 -14.48
C ASP A 251 -7.16 8.25 -13.22
N LEU A 252 -8.29 7.66 -12.85
CA LEU A 252 -9.04 8.01 -11.63
C LEU A 252 -8.56 7.25 -10.40
N SER A 253 -7.53 6.40 -10.51
CA SER A 253 -7.22 5.42 -9.47
C SER A 253 -6.80 6.06 -8.14
N VAL A 254 -6.06 7.16 -8.16
CA VAL A 254 -5.68 7.89 -6.94
C VAL A 254 -6.91 8.51 -6.28
N LEU A 255 -7.76 9.20 -7.04
CA LEU A 255 -9.01 9.80 -6.53
C LEU A 255 -9.93 8.74 -5.92
N GLN A 256 -10.09 7.59 -6.60
CA GLN A 256 -10.85 6.45 -6.10
C GLN A 256 -10.31 5.94 -4.76
N GLN A 257 -8.99 5.81 -4.63
CA GLN A 257 -8.41 5.31 -3.38
C GLN A 257 -8.43 6.34 -2.25
N ALA A 258 -8.28 7.63 -2.57
CA ALA A 258 -8.43 8.71 -1.61
C ALA A 258 -9.88 8.76 -1.08
N GLU A 259 -10.88 8.67 -1.97
CA GLU A 259 -12.28 8.57 -1.55
C GLU A 259 -12.54 7.32 -0.70
N ARG A 260 -12.02 6.16 -1.09
CA ARG A 260 -12.13 4.94 -0.29
C ARG A 260 -11.53 5.11 1.11
N THR A 261 -10.44 5.85 1.22
CA THR A 261 -9.81 6.20 2.51
C THR A 261 -10.75 7.06 3.36
N VAL A 262 -11.47 8.01 2.75
CA VAL A 262 -12.53 8.78 3.43
C VAL A 262 -13.64 7.84 3.90
N GLN A 263 -14.15 6.96 3.03
CA GLN A 263 -15.21 6.00 3.37
C GLN A 263 -14.84 5.14 4.58
N ILE A 264 -13.62 4.59 4.61
CA ILE A 264 -13.11 3.74 5.70
C ILE A 264 -13.00 4.54 7.00
N SER A 265 -12.45 5.76 6.94
CA SER A 265 -12.24 6.63 8.11
C SER A 265 -13.51 7.39 8.55
N THR A 266 -14.66 7.16 7.91
CA THR A 266 -15.94 7.78 8.27
C THR A 266 -17.03 6.73 8.46
N ILE A 267 -17.59 6.22 7.36
CA ILE A 267 -18.74 5.33 7.32
C ILE A 267 -18.42 4.02 8.02
N GLU A 268 -17.32 3.35 7.65
CA GLU A 268 -16.98 2.05 8.24
C GLU A 268 -16.70 2.18 9.74
N MET A 269 -16.04 3.27 10.15
CA MET A 269 -15.79 3.54 11.57
C MET A 269 -17.07 3.78 12.36
N ILE A 270 -18.04 4.50 11.80
CA ILE A 270 -19.35 4.68 12.44
C ILE A 270 -20.07 3.35 12.58
N CYS A 271 -20.05 2.51 11.54
CA CYS A 271 -20.60 1.16 11.61
C CYS A 271 -19.90 0.29 12.67
N GLN A 272 -18.64 0.58 13.01
CA GLN A 272 -17.88 -0.09 14.07
C GLN A 272 -18.09 0.50 15.48
N GLY A 273 -18.99 1.50 15.63
CA GLY A 273 -19.30 2.12 16.92
C GLY A 273 -18.43 3.33 17.28
N GLU A 274 -17.62 3.83 16.35
CA GLU A 274 -16.64 4.91 16.58
C GLU A 274 -17.17 6.30 16.22
N GLY A 275 -18.49 6.46 16.11
CA GLY A 275 -19.10 7.69 15.58
C GLY A 275 -18.81 8.96 16.37
N ARG A 276 -18.62 8.86 17.70
CA ARG A 276 -18.17 10.03 18.50
C ARG A 276 -16.78 10.50 18.10
N ARG A 277 -15.86 9.56 17.86
CA ARG A 277 -14.47 9.85 17.47
C ARG A 277 -14.44 10.42 16.05
N VAL A 278 -15.17 9.80 15.12
CA VAL A 278 -15.35 10.29 13.73
C VAL A 278 -15.88 11.72 13.73
N ASN A 279 -16.99 11.98 14.43
CA ASN A 279 -17.59 13.31 14.48
C ASN A 279 -16.66 14.35 15.11
N SER A 280 -15.97 14.00 16.20
CA SER A 280 -15.02 14.92 16.85
C SER A 280 -13.86 15.26 15.94
N TYR A 281 -13.30 14.27 15.23
CA TYR A 281 -12.15 14.46 14.36
C TYR A 281 -12.52 15.28 13.12
N TRP A 282 -13.59 14.88 12.41
CA TRP A 282 -14.02 15.55 11.19
C TRP A 282 -14.69 16.90 11.43
N LYS A 283 -15.08 17.25 12.66
CA LYS A 283 -15.76 18.52 12.99
C LYS A 283 -15.07 19.75 12.37
N ASN A 284 -13.73 19.79 12.42
CA ASN A 284 -12.95 20.93 11.93
C ASN A 284 -12.65 20.87 10.43
N HIS A 285 -12.87 19.72 9.80
CA HIS A 285 -12.51 19.47 8.40
C HIS A 285 -13.73 19.17 7.51
N LYS A 286 -14.92 18.98 8.09
CA LYS A 286 -16.11 18.49 7.38
C LYS A 286 -16.49 19.38 6.21
N GLU A 287 -16.43 20.70 6.35
CA GLU A 287 -16.81 21.61 5.26
C GLU A 287 -15.84 21.50 4.09
N ALA A 288 -14.54 21.42 4.37
CA ALA A 288 -13.51 21.27 3.35
C ALA A 288 -13.63 19.91 2.65
N LEU A 289 -13.88 18.83 3.41
CA LEU A 289 -14.12 17.50 2.86
C LEU A 289 -15.35 17.47 1.94
N LEU A 290 -16.50 17.98 2.42
CA LEU A 290 -17.74 17.96 1.64
C LEU A 290 -17.64 18.80 0.37
N ARG A 291 -16.91 19.92 0.40
CA ARG A 291 -16.61 20.71 -0.80
C ARG A 291 -15.75 19.92 -1.78
N ALA A 292 -14.69 19.27 -1.30
CA ALA A 292 -13.82 18.46 -2.14
C ALA A 292 -14.59 17.28 -2.79
N LEU A 293 -15.41 16.56 -2.01
CA LEU A 293 -16.25 15.48 -2.53
C LEU A 293 -17.30 15.97 -3.53
N SER A 294 -17.94 17.12 -3.28
CA SER A 294 -18.89 17.72 -4.22
C SER A 294 -18.21 18.10 -5.55
N ARG A 295 -17.01 18.67 -5.50
CA ARG A 295 -16.19 18.93 -6.70
C ARG A 295 -15.86 17.62 -7.42
N ALA A 296 -15.45 16.58 -6.69
CA ALA A 296 -15.15 15.26 -7.25
C ALA A 296 -16.36 14.65 -7.97
N VAL A 297 -17.56 14.73 -7.37
CA VAL A 297 -18.81 14.26 -7.99
C VAL A 297 -19.05 14.99 -9.31
N ASN A 298 -18.93 16.33 -9.31
CA ASN A 298 -19.18 17.12 -10.51
C ASN A 298 -18.21 16.76 -11.64
N ILE A 299 -16.91 16.68 -11.35
CA ILE A 299 -15.89 16.44 -12.39
C ILE A 299 -15.92 15.01 -12.94
N THR A 300 -16.38 14.04 -12.15
CA THR A 300 -16.43 12.63 -12.54
C THR A 300 -17.72 12.26 -13.27
N THR A 301 -18.63 13.20 -13.50
CA THR A 301 -19.91 12.95 -14.19
C THR A 301 -19.70 12.24 -15.53
N GLY A 302 -20.37 11.11 -15.73
CA GLY A 302 -20.23 10.28 -16.94
C GLY A 302 -19.07 9.28 -16.89
N SER A 303 -18.27 9.25 -15.82
CA SER A 303 -17.31 8.17 -15.58
C SER A 303 -17.98 6.95 -14.91
N PRO A 304 -17.42 5.73 -15.07
CA PRO A 304 -17.90 4.54 -14.37
C PRO A 304 -17.84 4.62 -12.84
N PHE A 305 -17.03 5.54 -12.30
CA PHE A 305 -16.85 5.76 -10.87
C PHE A 305 -17.90 6.69 -10.25
N HIS A 306 -18.64 7.44 -11.07
CA HIS A 306 -19.48 8.53 -10.60
C HIS A 306 -20.57 8.10 -9.62
N GLU A 307 -21.30 7.02 -9.94
CA GLU A 307 -22.44 6.58 -9.12
C GLU A 307 -22.00 6.14 -7.72
N GLU A 308 -20.89 5.43 -7.61
CA GLU A 308 -20.31 5.00 -6.33
C GLU A 308 -19.85 6.21 -5.52
N LEU A 309 -19.11 7.12 -6.13
CA LEU A 309 -18.66 8.36 -5.49
C LEU A 309 -19.83 9.22 -4.99
N LEU A 310 -20.86 9.40 -5.81
CA LEU A 310 -22.05 10.18 -5.46
C LEU A 310 -22.75 9.56 -4.24
N LEU A 311 -22.95 8.25 -4.24
CA LEU A 311 -23.55 7.54 -3.12
C LEU A 311 -22.74 7.73 -1.84
N THR A 312 -21.43 7.52 -1.89
CA THR A 312 -20.56 7.70 -0.72
C THR A 312 -20.59 9.15 -0.23
N ALA A 313 -20.50 10.13 -1.13
CA ALA A 313 -20.53 11.55 -0.78
C ALA A 313 -21.84 11.94 -0.07
N CYS A 314 -22.98 11.45 -0.54
CA CYS A 314 -24.28 11.65 0.12
C CYS A 314 -24.31 11.03 1.52
N ILE A 315 -23.84 9.79 1.68
CA ILE A 315 -23.81 9.13 2.99
C ILE A 315 -22.90 9.90 3.95
N ILE A 316 -21.71 10.33 3.52
CA ILE A 316 -20.77 11.12 4.33
C ILE A 316 -21.42 12.45 4.74
N HIS A 317 -22.09 13.14 3.80
CA HIS A 317 -22.80 14.38 4.07
C HIS A 317 -23.82 14.21 5.20
N ASP A 318 -24.70 13.21 5.09
CA ASP A 318 -25.75 12.98 6.07
C ASP A 318 -25.16 12.58 7.43
N THR A 319 -24.14 11.73 7.39
CA THR A 319 -23.48 11.20 8.57
C THR A 319 -22.77 12.30 9.38
N LEU A 320 -22.05 13.21 8.72
CA LEU A 320 -21.30 14.28 9.40
C LEU A 320 -22.18 15.49 9.79
N ASN A 321 -23.41 15.58 9.29
CA ASN A 321 -24.35 16.65 9.60
C ASN A 321 -25.46 16.26 10.58
N VAL A 322 -25.71 14.97 10.81
CA VAL A 322 -26.65 14.51 11.84
C VAL A 322 -25.95 14.51 13.22
N PRO A 323 -26.42 15.29 14.21
CA PRO A 323 -25.89 15.19 15.56
C PRO A 323 -26.21 13.81 16.14
N HIS A 324 -25.19 12.98 16.37
CA HIS A 324 -25.35 11.72 17.08
C HIS A 324 -25.62 12.02 18.56
N ASP A 325 -26.83 11.65 19.01
CA ASP A 325 -27.31 11.81 20.38
C ASP A 325 -26.35 11.10 21.36
N PRO A 326 -25.78 11.80 22.36
CA PRO A 326 -24.84 11.22 23.32
C PRO A 326 -25.48 10.20 24.29
N THR A 327 -26.78 9.93 24.18
CA THR A 327 -27.52 9.02 25.06
C THR A 327 -28.01 7.72 24.42
N LYS A 328 -27.71 7.47 23.14
CA LYS A 328 -28.03 6.21 22.45
C LYS A 328 -26.80 5.40 22.08
#